data_AF-A0A2G2ZYN7-F1
#
_entry.id   AF-A0A2G2ZYN7-F1
#
_cell.length_a   1.000
_cell.length_b   1.000
_cell.length_c   1.000
_cell.angle_alpha   90.00
_cell.angle_beta   90.00
_cell.angle_gamma   90.00
#
_symmetry.space_group_name_H-M   'P 1'
#
loop_
_entity.id
_entity.type
_entity.pdbx_description
1 polymer ?
#
loop_
_entity_poly.entity_id
_entity_poly.type
_entity_poly.pdbx_seq_one_letter_code
_entity_poly.pdbx_strand_id
1 'polypeptide(L)'
;MGPVLTANITVYPIWYGRWANSQKRIIRDFIGSFSAVDSKRPSVAGWWKTVQLYTDQTGANISRTVHLGAEKNDRFYSHGKSLTRLSVQSVIKSAVTARTRPLPLNPKSGVYLLLTSDDVYVQDFCQNVCGFHYFTFPSIVGYTLPYAWIGNSAKLCPGTCAYPFSVPSYMPGFKVVKSPNNDIGVDGMISVIAHEIAELSTNPLVNAWYAGQDPSFPVEIADLCEGIYGTGGGGSYTGQMLNGEDGATYNMNGLRRRFLVQWVWNHILNYCSGPNALDQ
;
A
#
# COMPACT_ATOMS: atom_id res chain seq x y z
N MET A 1 6.97 5.97 21.74
CA MET A 1 7.28 6.01 20.30
C MET A 1 8.20 4.85 19.99
N GLY A 2 7.71 3.86 19.27
CA GLY A 2 8.44 2.65 18.93
C GLY A 2 9.38 2.81 17.73
N PRO A 3 9.95 1.70 17.23
CA PRO A 3 10.85 1.71 16.09
C PRO A 3 10.12 2.03 14.79
N VAL A 4 10.86 2.56 13.82
CA VAL A 4 10.43 2.71 12.43
C VAL A 4 11.37 1.93 11.49
N LEU A 5 11.03 1.77 10.21
CA LEU A 5 11.87 1.04 9.25
C LEU A 5 13.02 1.92 8.71
N THR A 6 14.11 2.01 9.48
CA THR A 6 15.30 2.82 9.15
C THR A 6 16.33 2.10 8.25
N ALA A 7 16.35 0.77 8.28
CA ALA A 7 17.19 -0.05 7.40
C ALA A 7 16.54 -0.28 6.02
N ASN A 8 17.33 -0.68 5.02
CA ASN A 8 16.81 -0.99 3.67
C ASN A 8 15.61 -1.95 3.73
N ILE A 9 14.48 -1.47 3.23
CA ILE A 9 13.19 -2.14 3.30
C ILE A 9 13.11 -3.18 2.19
N THR A 10 12.83 -4.43 2.56
CA THR A 10 12.61 -5.51 1.60
C THR A 10 11.15 -5.93 1.62
N VAL A 11 10.44 -5.70 0.53
CA VAL A 11 9.04 -6.12 0.38
C VAL A 11 9.03 -7.55 -0.16
N TYR A 12 8.36 -8.46 0.55
CA TYR A 12 8.19 -9.86 0.16
C TYR A 12 6.73 -10.12 -0.24
N PRO A 13 6.37 -10.00 -1.54
CA PRO A 13 5.03 -10.31 -2.00
C PRO A 13 4.63 -11.77 -1.78
N ILE A 14 3.44 -11.97 -1.23
CA ILE A 14 2.75 -13.25 -1.14
C ILE A 14 1.49 -13.16 -2.00
N TRP A 15 1.52 -13.79 -3.17
CA TRP A 15 0.41 -13.85 -4.11
C TRP A 15 -0.55 -14.96 -3.72
N TYR A 16 -1.63 -14.62 -3.03
CA TYR A 16 -2.64 -15.58 -2.58
C TYR A 16 -3.80 -15.65 -3.58
N GLY A 17 -4.07 -16.84 -4.10
CA GLY A 17 -5.04 -17.10 -5.15
C GLY A 17 -4.48 -16.95 -6.56
N ARG A 18 -5.37 -16.79 -7.55
CA ARG A 18 -5.01 -16.80 -8.98
C ARG A 18 -4.72 -15.39 -9.49
N TRP A 19 -3.48 -15.19 -9.90
CA TRP A 19 -2.99 -13.88 -10.35
C TRP A 19 -2.43 -13.95 -11.77
N ALA A 20 -2.85 -13.02 -12.62
CA ALA A 20 -2.26 -12.85 -13.94
C ALA A 20 -0.82 -12.32 -13.84
N ASN A 21 0.05 -12.73 -14.76
CA ASN A 21 1.43 -12.23 -14.80
C ASN A 21 1.51 -10.73 -15.08
N SER A 22 0.55 -10.16 -15.83
CA SER A 22 0.42 -8.72 -16.07
C SER A 22 0.19 -7.95 -14.79
N GLN A 23 -0.74 -8.40 -13.95
CA GLN A 23 -1.08 -7.80 -12.66
C GLN A 23 0.13 -7.75 -11.71
N LYS A 24 0.84 -8.88 -11.58
CA LYS A 24 2.06 -8.94 -10.75
C LYS A 24 3.13 -7.97 -11.26
N ARG A 25 3.30 -7.82 -12.58
CA ARG A 25 4.28 -6.88 -13.14
C ARG A 25 3.98 -5.43 -12.76
N ILE A 26 2.70 -5.01 -12.77
CA ILE A 26 2.31 -3.66 -12.35
C ILE A 26 2.74 -3.39 -10.90
N ILE A 27 2.40 -4.32 -10.00
CA ILE A 27 2.73 -4.18 -8.57
C ILE A 27 4.25 -4.24 -8.32
N ARG A 28 4.98 -5.13 -9.01
CA ARG A 28 6.45 -5.17 -8.93
C ARG A 28 7.10 -3.89 -9.43
N ASP A 29 6.64 -3.37 -10.58
CA ASP A 29 7.14 -2.13 -11.14
C ASP A 29 6.86 -0.96 -10.17
N PHE A 30 5.70 -0.95 -9.49
CA PHE A 30 5.39 0.03 -8.44
C PHE A 30 6.33 -0.06 -7.23
N ILE A 31 6.50 -1.25 -6.65
CA ILE A 31 7.42 -1.47 -5.52
C ILE A 31 8.86 -1.05 -5.90
N GLY A 32 9.32 -1.39 -7.10
CA GLY A 32 10.62 -0.96 -7.59
C GLY A 32 10.76 0.55 -7.80
N SER A 33 9.64 1.27 -7.91
CA SER A 33 9.63 2.72 -8.19
C SER A 33 9.89 3.59 -6.95
N PHE A 34 9.75 3.05 -5.73
CA PHE A 34 10.09 3.77 -4.49
C PHE A 34 11.55 4.23 -4.45
N SER A 35 12.47 3.38 -4.94
CA SER A 35 13.92 3.68 -4.97
C SER A 35 14.39 4.30 -6.29
N ALA A 36 13.48 4.57 -7.23
CA ALA A 36 13.82 5.03 -8.58
C ALA A 36 14.01 6.56 -8.64
N VAL A 37 15.13 7.03 -8.11
CA VAL A 37 15.41 8.47 -7.96
C VAL A 37 15.49 9.24 -9.29
N ASP A 38 15.83 8.56 -10.38
CA ASP A 38 15.97 9.15 -11.73
C ASP A 38 14.67 9.11 -12.55
N SER A 39 13.57 8.59 -11.98
CA SER A 39 12.27 8.59 -12.66
C SER A 39 11.75 10.00 -12.92
N LYS A 40 11.09 10.17 -14.06
CA LYS A 40 10.46 11.44 -14.48
C LYS A 40 9.58 12.00 -13.36
N ARG A 41 9.78 13.27 -13.00
CA ARG A 41 8.95 13.95 -12.00
C ARG A 41 7.58 14.36 -12.58
N PRO A 42 6.51 14.39 -11.77
CA PRO A 42 6.41 13.89 -10.39
C PRO A 42 6.60 12.36 -10.35
N SER A 43 7.22 11.81 -9.28
CA SER A 43 7.62 10.40 -9.23
C SER A 43 7.26 9.69 -7.92
N VAL A 44 7.17 8.36 -7.95
CA VAL A 44 6.96 7.50 -6.75
C VAL A 44 8.07 7.72 -5.72
N ALA A 45 9.33 7.82 -6.16
CA ALA A 45 10.44 8.18 -5.27
C ALA A 45 10.28 9.59 -4.66
N GLY A 46 9.67 10.53 -5.40
CA GLY A 46 9.31 11.85 -4.89
C GLY A 46 8.22 11.79 -3.82
N TRP A 47 7.18 10.98 -4.03
CA TRP A 47 6.13 10.70 -3.04
C TRP A 47 6.72 10.08 -1.75
N TRP A 48 7.66 9.13 -1.90
CA TRP A 48 8.34 8.49 -0.76
C TRP A 48 9.15 9.45 0.10
N LYS A 49 9.52 10.64 -0.41
CA LYS A 49 10.26 11.64 0.39
C LYS A 49 9.43 12.16 1.55
N THR A 50 8.11 12.25 1.41
CA THR A 50 7.22 12.65 2.52
C THR A 50 7.27 11.61 3.64
N VAL A 51 7.27 10.31 3.30
CA VAL A 51 7.40 9.22 4.29
C VAL A 51 8.77 9.23 4.97
N GLN A 52 9.82 9.63 4.25
CA GLN A 52 11.17 9.79 4.81
C GLN A 52 11.28 10.90 5.87
N LEU A 53 10.30 11.80 6.00
CA LEU A 53 10.32 12.84 7.05
C LEU A 53 10.08 12.28 8.46
N TYR A 54 9.58 11.05 8.57
CA TYR A 54 9.29 10.40 9.83
C TYR A 54 10.53 9.69 10.40
N THR A 55 10.68 9.69 11.72
CA THR A 55 11.89 9.21 12.43
C THR A 55 11.57 8.30 13.61
N ASP A 56 12.52 7.47 14.04
CA ASP A 56 12.45 6.84 15.36
C ASP A 56 12.93 7.79 16.48
N GLN A 57 12.96 7.26 17.71
CA GLN A 57 13.44 7.99 18.90
C GLN A 57 14.93 8.39 18.83
N THR A 58 15.72 7.80 17.93
CA THR A 58 17.13 8.18 17.72
C THR A 58 17.28 9.32 16.71
N GLY A 59 16.18 9.72 16.07
CA GLY A 59 16.18 10.69 14.98
C GLY A 59 16.52 10.06 13.62
N ALA A 60 16.64 8.73 13.52
CA ALA A 60 16.89 8.06 12.26
C ALA A 60 15.61 8.01 11.41
N ASN A 61 15.71 8.50 10.18
CA ASN A 61 14.61 8.56 9.23
C ASN A 61 14.23 7.18 8.67
N ILE A 62 13.00 7.06 8.17
CA ILE A 62 12.60 5.94 7.30
C ILE A 62 13.60 5.79 6.16
N SER A 63 13.93 4.55 5.83
CA SER A 63 14.83 4.26 4.72
C SER A 63 14.29 4.81 3.40
N ARG A 64 15.16 5.53 2.67
CA ARG A 64 14.90 5.91 1.28
C ARG A 64 14.82 4.70 0.34
N THR A 65 15.27 3.54 0.80
CA THR A 65 15.53 2.37 -0.03
C THR A 65 14.49 1.29 0.25
N VAL A 66 13.64 1.06 -0.74
CA VAL A 66 12.66 -0.02 -0.80
C VAL A 66 12.96 -0.89 -2.00
N HIS A 67 13.07 -2.20 -1.77
CA HIS A 67 13.37 -3.17 -2.81
C HIS A 67 12.39 -4.34 -2.80
N LEU A 68 12.19 -4.91 -3.98
CA LEU A 68 11.45 -6.14 -4.15
C LEU A 68 12.34 -7.33 -3.72
N GLY A 69 11.87 -8.09 -2.74
CA GLY A 69 12.51 -9.30 -2.25
C GLY A 69 12.02 -10.57 -2.94
N ALA A 70 12.27 -11.71 -2.30
CA ALA A 70 11.72 -12.99 -2.73
C ALA A 70 10.19 -12.98 -2.67
N GLU A 71 9.57 -13.74 -3.59
CA GLU A 71 8.11 -13.78 -3.72
C GLU A 71 7.57 -15.19 -3.48
N LYS A 72 6.37 -15.27 -2.90
CA LYS A 72 5.65 -16.53 -2.71
C LYS A 72 4.37 -16.55 -3.50
N ASN A 73 4.05 -17.70 -4.08
CA ASN A 73 2.80 -17.92 -4.81
C ASN A 73 2.01 -19.04 -4.13
N ASP A 74 0.78 -18.73 -3.76
CA ASP A 74 -0.21 -19.68 -3.24
C ASP A 74 -1.44 -19.68 -4.14
N ARG A 75 -1.30 -20.29 -5.32
CA ARG A 75 -2.36 -20.37 -6.33
C ARG A 75 -3.49 -21.34 -5.98
N PHE A 76 -3.31 -22.13 -4.93
CA PHE A 76 -4.21 -23.22 -4.54
C PHE A 76 -5.07 -22.87 -3.32
N TYR A 77 -4.97 -21.62 -2.82
CA TYR A 77 -5.77 -21.13 -1.71
C TYR A 77 -5.55 -22.01 -0.47
N SER A 78 -4.30 -22.13 0.02
CA SER A 78 -3.96 -23.08 1.09
C SER A 78 -4.77 -22.92 2.39
N HIS A 79 -5.43 -21.78 2.58
CA HIS A 79 -6.32 -21.46 3.70
C HIS A 79 -7.76 -21.13 3.24
N GLY A 80 -8.18 -21.56 2.04
CA GLY A 80 -9.51 -21.31 1.47
C GLY A 80 -9.67 -19.93 0.84
N LYS A 81 -10.88 -19.63 0.34
CA LYS A 81 -11.21 -18.35 -0.33
C LYS A 81 -11.83 -17.30 0.59
N SER A 82 -12.05 -17.63 1.85
CA SER A 82 -12.54 -16.72 2.87
C SER A 82 -11.52 -16.69 4.00
N LEU A 83 -10.90 -15.53 4.22
CA LEU A 83 -9.87 -15.35 5.23
C LEU A 83 -10.35 -14.43 6.34
N THR A 84 -9.80 -14.62 7.54
CA THR A 84 -9.91 -13.70 8.67
C THR A 84 -8.54 -13.07 8.91
N ARG A 85 -8.47 -12.07 9.79
CA ARG A 85 -7.17 -11.51 10.21
C ARG A 85 -6.23 -12.57 10.80
N LEU A 86 -6.77 -13.58 11.47
CA LEU A 86 -5.98 -14.71 11.99
C LEU A 86 -5.48 -15.63 10.87
N SER A 87 -6.32 -15.97 9.88
CA SER A 87 -5.87 -16.83 8.79
C SER A 87 -4.91 -16.13 7.83
N VAL A 88 -4.95 -14.79 7.72
CA VAL A 88 -3.90 -14.00 7.06
C VAL A 88 -2.52 -14.29 7.66
N GLN A 89 -2.40 -14.34 9.00
CA GLN A 89 -1.14 -14.70 9.66
C GLN A 89 -0.74 -16.16 9.36
N SER A 90 -1.71 -17.07 9.29
CA SER A 90 -1.47 -18.46 8.89
C SER A 90 -0.99 -18.59 7.44
N VAL A 91 -1.43 -17.74 6.52
CA VAL A 91 -0.90 -17.67 5.14
C VAL A 91 0.56 -17.22 5.15
N ILE A 92 0.89 -16.19 5.95
CA ILE A 92 2.28 -15.71 6.10
C ILE A 92 3.16 -16.82 6.69
N LYS A 93 2.67 -17.54 7.71
CA LYS A 93 3.34 -18.74 8.25
C LYS A 93 3.66 -19.74 7.14
N SER A 94 2.66 -20.14 6.35
CA SER A 94 2.85 -21.05 5.23
C SER A 94 3.91 -20.54 4.24
N ALA A 95 4.00 -19.23 4.02
CA ALA A 95 4.97 -18.63 3.11
C ALA A 95 6.42 -18.70 3.64
N VAL A 96 6.63 -18.45 4.94
CA VAL A 96 7.96 -18.47 5.57
C VAL A 96 8.42 -19.87 5.99
N THR A 97 7.51 -20.83 6.20
CA THR A 97 7.84 -22.22 6.54
C THR A 97 7.68 -23.20 5.38
N ALA A 98 7.50 -22.70 4.15
CA ALA A 98 7.28 -23.57 3.00
C ALA A 98 8.48 -24.48 2.73
N ARG A 99 8.22 -25.75 2.39
CA ARG A 99 9.26 -26.73 2.03
C ARG A 99 10.11 -26.31 0.83
N THR A 100 9.51 -25.60 -0.13
CA THR A 100 10.18 -25.15 -1.35
C THR A 100 10.21 -23.64 -1.40
N ARG A 101 11.41 -23.04 -1.45
CA ARG A 101 11.61 -21.58 -1.50
C ARG A 101 10.76 -20.84 -0.44
N PRO A 102 11.03 -21.08 0.87
CA PRO A 102 10.43 -20.26 1.91
C PRO A 102 10.86 -18.80 1.75
N LEU A 103 10.00 -17.87 2.15
CA LEU A 103 10.42 -16.47 2.28
C LEU A 103 11.45 -16.34 3.42
N PRO A 104 12.51 -15.52 3.26
CA PRO A 104 13.46 -15.25 4.34
C PRO A 104 12.75 -14.65 5.56
N LEU A 105 13.27 -14.92 6.75
CA LEU A 105 12.84 -14.27 7.98
C LEU A 105 13.58 -12.94 8.13
N ASN A 106 12.85 -11.83 8.09
CA ASN A 106 13.40 -10.49 8.19
C ASN A 106 12.50 -9.62 9.09
N PRO A 107 12.57 -9.78 10.42
CA PRO A 107 11.74 -9.03 11.36
C PRO A 107 12.11 -7.55 11.48
N LYS A 108 13.30 -7.14 11.01
CA LYS A 108 13.83 -5.79 11.21
C LYS A 108 13.50 -4.83 10.06
N SER A 109 13.51 -5.32 8.82
CA SER A 109 13.29 -4.48 7.63
C SER A 109 12.46 -5.18 6.54
N GLY A 110 11.83 -6.31 6.87
CA GLY A 110 10.98 -7.06 5.97
C GLY A 110 9.53 -6.59 6.04
N VAL A 111 8.91 -6.42 4.87
CA VAL A 111 7.48 -6.16 4.73
C VAL A 111 6.86 -7.35 4.04
N TYR A 112 6.10 -8.17 4.77
CA TYR A 112 5.40 -9.32 4.18
C TYR A 112 4.08 -8.84 3.58
N LEU A 113 4.08 -8.64 2.27
CA LEU A 113 2.95 -8.04 1.54
C LEU A 113 2.03 -9.14 1.00
N LEU A 114 0.96 -9.46 1.73
CA LEU A 114 -0.05 -10.42 1.31
C LEU A 114 -1.05 -9.77 0.36
N LEU A 115 -1.14 -10.30 -0.86
CA LEU A 115 -2.00 -9.79 -1.92
C LEU A 115 -2.98 -10.88 -2.33
N THR A 116 -4.27 -10.66 -2.07
CA THR A 116 -5.32 -11.63 -2.42
C THR A 116 -5.91 -11.34 -3.80
N SER A 117 -6.13 -12.38 -4.61
CA SER A 117 -6.77 -12.26 -5.92
C SER A 117 -8.24 -11.82 -5.81
N ASP A 118 -8.81 -11.42 -6.94
CA ASP A 118 -10.17 -10.85 -7.04
C ASP A 118 -11.32 -11.79 -6.65
N ASP A 119 -11.00 -13.06 -6.35
CA ASP A 119 -11.94 -14.11 -5.99
C ASP A 119 -11.73 -14.63 -4.56
N VAL A 120 -11.02 -13.87 -3.72
CA VAL A 120 -10.78 -14.15 -2.31
C VAL A 120 -11.39 -13.04 -1.46
N TYR A 121 -12.25 -13.42 -0.52
CA TYR A 121 -12.79 -12.53 0.49
C TYR A 121 -11.92 -12.56 1.75
N VAL A 122 -11.72 -11.40 2.37
CA VAL A 122 -11.12 -11.28 3.70
C VAL A 122 -12.11 -10.53 4.58
N GLN A 123 -12.19 -10.91 5.86
CA GLN A 123 -13.03 -10.25 6.85
C GLN A 123 -12.88 -8.72 6.78
N ASP A 124 -14.03 -8.02 6.77
CA ASP A 124 -14.18 -6.56 6.68
C ASP A 124 -13.75 -5.91 5.34
N PHE A 125 -13.26 -6.72 4.38
CA PHE A 125 -12.95 -6.23 3.04
C PHE A 125 -14.19 -5.63 2.38
N CYS A 126 -14.03 -4.49 1.72
CA CYS A 126 -15.10 -3.75 1.04
C CYS A 126 -16.15 -3.08 1.93
N GLN A 127 -16.12 -3.33 3.24
CA GLN A 127 -17.03 -2.70 4.20
C GLN A 127 -16.32 -1.59 4.97
N ASN A 128 -15.20 -1.95 5.60
CA ASN A 128 -14.46 -1.04 6.47
C ASN A 128 -13.05 -0.77 5.95
N VAL A 129 -12.47 -1.71 5.20
CA VAL A 129 -11.07 -1.62 4.78
C VAL A 129 -10.84 -2.17 3.37
N CYS A 130 -9.80 -1.65 2.71
CA CYS A 130 -9.27 -2.16 1.44
C CYS A 130 -7.93 -2.90 1.62
N GLY A 131 -7.28 -2.65 2.74
CA GLY A 131 -6.06 -3.27 3.22
C GLY A 131 -5.92 -3.05 4.72
N PHE A 132 -4.90 -3.63 5.32
CA PHE A 132 -4.42 -3.22 6.64
C PHE A 132 -2.98 -3.71 6.82
N HIS A 133 -2.25 -3.05 7.71
CA HIS A 133 -0.96 -3.53 8.19
C HIS A 133 -1.02 -3.92 9.66
N TYR A 134 -0.13 -4.83 10.06
CA TYR A 134 0.04 -5.28 11.44
C TYR A 134 1.37 -6.04 11.57
N PHE A 135 1.59 -6.72 12.70
CA PHE A 135 2.70 -7.65 12.88
C PHE A 135 2.19 -9.05 13.22
N THR A 136 2.90 -10.08 12.77
CA THR A 136 2.51 -11.46 13.09
C THR A 136 2.74 -11.77 14.57
N PHE A 137 1.88 -12.60 15.16
CA PHE A 137 2.10 -13.07 16.52
C PHE A 137 3.09 -14.24 16.54
N PRO A 138 4.10 -14.23 17.44
CA PRO A 138 5.00 -15.37 17.63
C PRO A 138 4.27 -16.68 17.95
N SER A 139 3.13 -16.63 18.64
CA SER A 139 2.29 -17.80 18.93
C SER A 139 1.68 -18.46 17.68
N ILE A 140 1.51 -17.71 16.59
CA ILE A 140 0.95 -18.20 15.33
C ILE A 140 2.09 -18.56 14.37
N VAL A 141 2.97 -17.60 14.09
CA VAL A 141 3.98 -17.68 13.01
C VAL A 141 5.35 -18.15 13.51
N GLY A 142 5.61 -18.06 14.81
CA GLY A 142 6.94 -18.29 15.41
C GLY A 142 7.83 -17.04 15.44
N TYR A 143 7.40 -15.95 14.79
CA TYR A 143 8.16 -14.72 14.66
C TYR A 143 7.21 -13.50 14.70
N THR A 144 7.73 -12.36 15.14
CA THR A 144 7.10 -11.05 14.95
C THR A 144 7.60 -10.47 13.63
N LEU A 145 6.74 -10.45 12.62
CA LEU A 145 7.07 -9.98 11.27
C LEU A 145 6.09 -8.87 10.87
N PRO A 146 6.55 -7.66 10.50
CA PRO A 146 5.70 -6.63 9.95
C PRO A 146 5.07 -7.08 8.62
N TYR A 147 3.75 -6.97 8.49
CA TYR A 147 3.04 -7.39 7.30
C TYR A 147 1.92 -6.44 6.94
N ALA A 148 1.56 -6.43 5.66
CA ALA A 148 0.37 -5.76 5.17
C ALA A 148 -0.44 -6.74 4.32
N TRP A 149 -1.75 -6.67 4.40
CA TRP A 149 -2.67 -7.34 3.50
C TRP A 149 -3.42 -6.31 2.65
N ILE A 150 -3.54 -6.57 1.35
CA ILE A 150 -4.37 -5.77 0.44
C ILE A 150 -5.24 -6.70 -0.42
N GLY A 151 -6.53 -6.37 -0.51
CA GLY A 151 -7.50 -7.11 -1.30
C GLY A 151 -7.69 -6.56 -2.72
N ASN A 152 -7.79 -7.44 -3.72
CA ASN A 152 -8.20 -7.04 -5.07
C ASN A 152 -9.72 -6.87 -5.14
N SER A 153 -10.18 -5.63 -5.29
CA SER A 153 -11.59 -5.26 -5.22
C SER A 153 -12.36 -5.44 -6.54
N ALA A 154 -11.69 -5.82 -7.63
CA ALA A 154 -12.24 -5.79 -8.99
C ALA A 154 -13.63 -6.41 -9.13
N LYS A 155 -13.90 -7.53 -8.45
CA LYS A 155 -15.20 -8.23 -8.49
C LYS A 155 -16.12 -7.93 -7.32
N LEU A 156 -15.58 -7.51 -6.18
CA LEU A 156 -16.34 -7.36 -4.94
C LEU A 156 -16.85 -5.94 -4.74
N CYS A 157 -15.97 -4.94 -4.85
CA CYS A 157 -16.28 -3.56 -4.50
C CYS A 157 -15.38 -2.54 -5.22
N PRO A 158 -15.29 -2.56 -6.55
CA PRO A 158 -14.41 -1.62 -7.26
C PRO A 158 -14.75 -0.15 -6.93
N GLY A 159 -16.03 0.17 -6.68
CA GLY A 159 -16.46 1.52 -6.27
C GLY A 159 -15.83 2.01 -4.97
N THR A 160 -15.54 1.12 -4.02
CA THR A 160 -14.95 1.51 -2.71
C THR A 160 -13.43 1.52 -2.79
N CYS A 161 -12.83 0.41 -3.20
CA CYS A 161 -11.39 0.19 -3.07
C CYS A 161 -10.59 0.38 -4.37
N ALA A 162 -11.25 0.82 -5.45
CA ALA A 162 -10.59 1.25 -6.68
C ALA A 162 -11.04 2.65 -7.12
N TYR A 163 -11.51 3.46 -6.17
CA TYR A 163 -11.72 4.88 -6.37
C TYR A 163 -10.38 5.57 -6.74
N PRO A 164 -10.35 6.55 -7.67
CA PRO A 164 -11.46 7.08 -8.48
C PRO A 164 -11.66 6.39 -9.85
N PHE A 165 -11.05 5.21 -10.08
CA PHE A 165 -11.22 4.44 -11.32
C PHE A 165 -12.60 3.76 -11.42
N SER A 166 -13.23 3.55 -10.27
CA SER A 166 -14.62 3.16 -10.13
C SER A 166 -15.23 3.98 -9.00
N VAL A 167 -16.49 4.37 -9.14
CA VAL A 167 -17.19 5.25 -8.18
C VAL A 167 -18.43 4.51 -7.65
N PRO A 168 -18.74 4.59 -6.34
CA PRO A 168 -19.94 3.96 -5.79
C PRO A 168 -21.23 4.57 -6.36
N SER A 169 -22.29 3.77 -6.46
CA SER A 169 -23.59 4.22 -6.96
C SER A 169 -24.23 5.35 -6.14
N TYR A 170 -23.89 5.46 -4.86
CA TYR A 170 -24.40 6.49 -3.95
C TYR A 170 -23.68 7.84 -4.07
N MET A 171 -22.66 7.98 -4.92
CA MET A 171 -21.97 9.24 -5.23
C MET A 171 -22.35 9.76 -6.64
N PRO A 172 -23.62 10.11 -6.89
CA PRO A 172 -24.05 10.58 -8.20
C PRO A 172 -23.33 11.88 -8.58
N GLY A 173 -22.89 11.97 -9.84
CA GLY A 173 -22.21 13.15 -10.39
C GLY A 173 -20.67 13.07 -10.41
N PHE A 174 -20.08 12.14 -9.68
CA PHE A 174 -18.64 11.85 -9.78
C PHE A 174 -18.34 11.00 -11.01
N LYS A 175 -17.44 11.48 -11.87
CA LYS A 175 -17.00 10.76 -13.07
C LYS A 175 -15.80 9.88 -12.74
N VAL A 176 -15.86 8.62 -13.17
CA VAL A 176 -14.70 7.72 -13.12
C VAL A 176 -13.56 8.29 -13.97
N VAL A 177 -12.33 8.07 -13.51
CA VAL A 177 -11.14 8.40 -14.30
C VAL A 177 -10.55 7.14 -14.93
N LYS A 178 -9.78 7.27 -16.02
CA LYS A 178 -9.20 6.12 -16.71
C LYS A 178 -7.95 5.61 -15.98
N SER A 179 -7.94 4.30 -15.70
CA SER A 179 -6.82 3.62 -15.04
C SER A 179 -5.52 3.69 -15.88
N PRO A 180 -4.36 4.03 -15.28
CA PRO A 180 -3.10 4.22 -16.00
C PRO A 180 -2.45 2.93 -16.49
N ASN A 181 -2.83 1.77 -15.95
CA ASN A 181 -2.31 0.46 -16.35
C ASN A 181 -3.38 -0.45 -16.97
N ASN A 182 -4.57 0.07 -17.27
CA ASN A 182 -5.69 -0.65 -17.86
C ASN A 182 -6.14 -1.87 -17.04
N ASP A 183 -6.02 -1.79 -15.72
CA ASP A 183 -6.49 -2.78 -14.75
C ASP A 183 -7.02 -2.03 -13.53
N ILE A 184 -8.34 -1.82 -13.47
CA ILE A 184 -9.01 -1.04 -12.42
C ILE A 184 -8.74 -1.64 -11.03
N GLY A 185 -8.80 -2.97 -10.91
CA GLY A 185 -8.58 -3.65 -9.63
C GLY A 185 -7.17 -3.44 -9.13
N VAL A 186 -6.17 -3.70 -9.96
CA VAL A 186 -4.77 -3.55 -9.56
C VAL A 186 -4.39 -2.09 -9.37
N ASP A 187 -4.81 -1.17 -10.25
CA ASP A 187 -4.52 0.26 -10.05
C ASP A 187 -5.18 0.82 -8.77
N GLY A 188 -6.36 0.32 -8.40
CA GLY A 188 -6.94 0.58 -7.07
C GLY A 188 -6.05 0.07 -5.94
N MET A 189 -5.58 -1.18 -6.05
CA MET A 189 -4.65 -1.75 -5.08
C MET A 189 -3.34 -0.97 -4.97
N ILE A 190 -2.86 -0.30 -6.01
CA ILE A 190 -1.60 0.46 -5.94
C ILE A 190 -1.67 1.58 -4.91
N SER A 191 -2.79 2.30 -4.83
CA SER A 191 -2.96 3.34 -3.80
C SER A 191 -2.96 2.75 -2.39
N VAL A 192 -3.65 1.62 -2.20
CA VAL A 192 -3.72 0.91 -0.91
C VAL A 192 -2.36 0.30 -0.54
N ILE A 193 -1.62 -0.28 -1.49
CA ILE A 193 -0.26 -0.79 -1.23
C ILE A 193 0.67 0.33 -0.77
N ALA A 194 0.58 1.51 -1.40
CA ALA A 194 1.38 2.65 -0.99
C ALA A 194 1.03 3.13 0.42
N HIS A 195 -0.28 3.26 0.70
CA HIS A 195 -0.82 3.60 2.01
C HIS A 195 -0.27 2.66 3.08
N GLU A 196 -0.49 1.35 2.93
CA GLU A 196 -0.10 0.36 3.94
C GLU A 196 1.43 0.25 4.09
N ILE A 197 2.20 0.41 3.01
CA ILE A 197 3.67 0.43 3.11
C ILE A 197 4.15 1.69 3.83
N ALA A 198 3.53 2.85 3.62
CA ALA A 198 3.91 4.08 4.30
C ALA A 198 3.66 3.96 5.81
N GLU A 199 2.47 3.52 6.20
CA GLU A 199 2.11 3.39 7.61
C GLU A 199 2.87 2.27 8.30
N LEU A 200 3.02 1.09 7.68
CA LEU A 200 3.87 0.04 8.22
C LEU A 200 5.32 0.50 8.37
N SER A 201 5.81 1.38 7.50
CA SER A 201 7.18 1.89 7.62
C SER A 201 7.34 2.81 8.81
N THR A 202 6.36 3.67 9.08
CA THR A 202 6.36 4.60 10.22
C THR A 202 5.84 3.98 11.51
N ASN A 203 5.18 2.83 11.45
CA ASN A 203 4.54 2.19 12.59
C ASN A 203 4.51 0.65 12.55
N PRO A 204 5.66 -0.02 12.32
CA PRO A 204 5.70 -1.46 12.03
C PRO A 204 5.17 -2.36 13.16
N LEU A 205 5.14 -1.85 14.41
CA LEU A 205 4.70 -2.55 15.61
C LEU A 205 3.51 -1.87 16.28
N VAL A 206 2.83 -0.95 15.59
CA VAL A 206 1.63 -0.23 16.07
C VAL A 206 1.88 0.48 17.41
N ASN A 207 3.03 1.15 17.53
CA ASN A 207 3.47 1.86 18.73
C ASN A 207 4.40 3.07 18.48
N ALA A 208 4.54 3.52 17.24
CA ALA A 208 5.42 4.61 16.80
C ALA A 208 4.63 5.84 16.36
N TRP A 209 4.38 6.04 15.06
CA TRP A 209 3.65 7.21 14.55
C TRP A 209 2.17 6.91 14.36
N TYR A 210 1.32 7.77 14.93
CA TYR A 210 -0.09 7.89 14.65
C TYR A 210 -0.54 9.30 15.03
N ALA A 211 -1.58 9.79 14.36
CA ALA A 211 -2.28 11.02 14.65
C ALA A 211 -3.29 10.81 15.78
N GLY A 212 -3.29 11.76 16.72
CA GLY A 212 -4.20 11.76 17.88
C GLY A 212 -3.47 11.55 19.22
N GLN A 213 -4.19 11.83 20.31
CA GLN A 213 -3.75 11.56 21.68
C GLN A 213 -4.36 10.26 22.23
N ASP A 214 -5.31 9.66 21.51
CA ASP A 214 -5.96 8.40 21.88
C ASP A 214 -5.28 7.22 21.17
N PRO A 215 -4.49 6.40 21.89
CA PRO A 215 -3.83 5.24 21.31
C PRO A 215 -4.81 4.11 20.92
N SER A 216 -6.11 4.23 21.24
CA SER A 216 -7.12 3.20 20.97
C SER A 216 -7.66 3.24 19.53
N PHE A 217 -7.54 4.38 18.86
CA PHE A 217 -7.92 4.59 17.45
C PHE A 217 -6.85 5.41 16.72
N PRO A 218 -5.65 4.84 16.53
CA PRO A 218 -4.57 5.55 15.87
C PRO A 218 -4.97 5.82 14.42
N VAL A 219 -5.28 7.07 14.08
CA VAL A 219 -5.39 7.51 12.68
C VAL A 219 -3.95 7.65 12.19
N GLU A 220 -3.55 7.00 11.12
CA GLU A 220 -2.14 7.01 10.71
C GLU A 220 -1.85 8.01 9.58
N ILE A 221 -0.61 8.01 9.10
CA ILE A 221 -0.10 9.10 8.26
C ILE A 221 -0.74 9.13 6.88
N ALA A 222 -1.22 7.98 6.38
CA ALA A 222 -1.87 7.89 5.09
C ALA A 222 -3.39 8.00 5.25
N ASP A 223 -3.97 7.52 6.35
CA ASP A 223 -5.38 7.72 6.72
C ASP A 223 -5.80 9.19 6.66
N LEU A 224 -4.98 10.11 7.18
CA LEU A 224 -5.25 11.56 7.17
C LEU A 224 -5.47 12.15 5.78
N CYS A 225 -5.03 11.44 4.74
CA CYS A 225 -4.97 11.93 3.37
C CYS A 225 -5.72 11.02 2.38
N GLU A 226 -6.57 10.12 2.89
CA GLU A 226 -7.39 9.26 2.05
C GLU A 226 -8.20 10.07 1.03
N GLY A 227 -8.16 9.64 -0.24
CA GLY A 227 -8.88 10.29 -1.34
C GLY A 227 -8.26 11.60 -1.86
N ILE A 228 -7.15 12.09 -1.28
CA ILE A 228 -6.46 13.30 -1.75
C ILE A 228 -5.34 12.90 -2.73
N TYR A 229 -5.47 13.24 -4.02
CA TYR A 229 -4.50 12.87 -5.06
C TYR A 229 -3.74 14.07 -5.65
N GLY A 230 -4.08 15.30 -5.26
CA GLY A 230 -3.54 16.51 -5.84
C GLY A 230 -3.90 17.79 -5.07
N THR A 231 -3.30 18.91 -5.48
CA THR A 231 -3.58 20.25 -4.93
C THR A 231 -5.07 20.56 -4.99
N GLY A 232 -5.62 21.11 -3.91
CA GLY A 232 -7.06 21.38 -3.78
C GLY A 232 -7.91 20.12 -3.52
N GLY A 233 -7.28 18.98 -3.24
CA GLY A 233 -7.97 17.79 -2.74
C GLY A 233 -8.29 17.89 -1.25
N GLY A 234 -9.34 17.20 -0.83
CA GLY A 234 -9.87 17.24 0.53
C GLY A 234 -11.40 17.26 0.55
N GLY A 235 -11.99 16.70 1.61
CA GLY A 235 -13.44 16.45 1.65
C GLY A 235 -13.84 15.48 0.52
N SER A 236 -14.71 15.92 -0.39
CA SER A 236 -15.16 15.10 -1.53
C SER A 236 -14.40 15.37 -2.83
N TYR A 237 -13.32 16.15 -2.82
CA TYR A 237 -12.55 16.48 -4.03
C TYR A 237 -11.22 15.71 -4.06
N THR A 238 -10.93 15.08 -5.20
CA THR A 238 -9.67 14.35 -5.43
C THR A 238 -8.45 15.25 -5.61
N GLY A 239 -8.67 16.54 -5.89
CA GLY A 239 -7.62 17.49 -6.22
C GLY A 239 -7.10 17.36 -7.66
N GLN A 240 -6.11 18.18 -7.98
CA GLN A 240 -5.58 18.29 -9.34
C GLN A 240 -4.65 17.12 -9.70
N MET A 241 -5.15 16.23 -10.57
CA MET A 241 -4.40 15.09 -11.13
C MET A 241 -3.89 15.40 -12.55
N LEU A 242 -2.93 14.60 -13.02
CA LEU A 242 -2.38 14.68 -14.37
C LEU A 242 -3.17 13.78 -15.33
N ASN A 243 -3.25 14.20 -16.60
CA ASN A 243 -3.81 13.41 -17.68
C ASN A 243 -2.74 13.04 -18.70
N GLY A 244 -2.75 11.78 -19.12
CA GLY A 244 -1.95 11.28 -20.21
C GLY A 244 -2.56 11.59 -21.57
N GLU A 245 -1.73 11.57 -22.62
CA GLU A 245 -2.20 11.65 -24.00
C GLU A 245 -3.15 10.51 -24.37
N ASP A 246 -3.01 9.36 -23.71
CA ASP A 246 -3.89 8.20 -23.81
C ASP A 246 -5.16 8.31 -22.95
N GLY A 247 -5.38 9.46 -22.31
CA GLY A 247 -6.52 9.74 -21.43
C GLY A 247 -6.42 9.13 -20.03
N ALA A 248 -5.34 8.43 -19.70
CA ALA A 248 -5.12 7.89 -18.36
C ALA A 248 -4.92 9.00 -17.33
N THR A 249 -5.49 8.85 -16.15
CA THR A 249 -5.30 9.79 -15.03
C THR A 249 -4.28 9.23 -14.03
N TYR A 250 -3.35 10.07 -13.60
CA TYR A 250 -2.24 9.70 -12.74
C TYR A 250 -1.75 10.91 -11.96
N ASN A 251 -0.92 10.73 -10.93
CA ASN A 251 -0.26 11.86 -10.25
C ASN A 251 1.25 11.68 -10.11
N MET A 252 1.79 10.52 -10.51
CA MET A 252 3.24 10.30 -10.55
C MET A 252 3.67 9.20 -11.51
N ASN A 253 4.94 9.27 -11.90
CA ASN A 253 5.62 8.27 -12.71
C ASN A 253 6.44 7.34 -11.82
N GLY A 254 6.44 6.05 -12.16
CA GLY A 254 7.42 5.09 -11.67
C GLY A 254 8.51 4.79 -12.70
N LEU A 255 9.16 3.64 -12.56
CA LEU A 255 10.21 3.18 -13.46
C LEU A 255 9.73 3.00 -14.91
N ARG A 256 8.54 2.43 -15.09
CA ARG A 256 8.00 2.02 -16.40
C ARG A 256 6.54 2.40 -16.62
N ARG A 257 5.87 2.89 -15.58
CA ARG A 257 4.42 3.00 -15.48
C ARG A 257 4.04 4.32 -14.82
N ARG A 258 2.82 4.76 -15.06
CA ARG A 258 2.19 5.85 -14.31
C ARG A 258 1.31 5.25 -13.22
N PHE A 259 1.18 5.97 -12.13
CA PHE A 259 0.41 5.55 -10.97
C PHE A 259 -0.40 6.73 -10.42
N LEU A 260 -1.53 6.40 -9.81
CA LEU A 260 -2.36 7.33 -9.05
C LEU A 260 -2.40 6.80 -7.62
N VAL A 261 -1.92 7.58 -6.68
CA VAL A 261 -1.87 7.21 -5.26
C VAL A 261 -2.24 8.42 -4.43
N GLN A 262 -2.99 8.21 -3.35
CA GLN A 262 -3.27 9.28 -2.40
C GLN A 262 -1.99 9.92 -1.85
N TRP A 263 -2.08 11.15 -1.39
CA TRP A 263 -1.02 11.85 -0.69
C TRP A 263 -0.85 11.28 0.72
N VAL A 264 0.21 11.71 1.41
CA VAL A 264 0.51 11.31 2.80
C VAL A 264 0.69 12.57 3.62
N TRP A 265 0.36 12.50 4.91
CA TRP A 265 0.51 13.62 5.81
C TRP A 265 1.97 14.05 5.89
N ASN A 266 2.23 15.34 5.67
CA ASN A 266 3.53 15.94 5.90
C ASN A 266 3.48 16.71 7.23
N HIS A 267 4.08 16.14 8.28
CA HIS A 267 4.07 16.74 9.63
C HIS A 267 4.88 18.04 9.74
N ILE A 268 5.81 18.29 8.81
CA ILE A 268 6.58 19.55 8.78
C ILE A 268 5.70 20.68 8.24
N LEU A 269 4.91 20.38 7.21
CA LEU A 269 4.05 21.37 6.56
C LEU A 269 2.65 21.45 7.18
N ASN A 270 2.25 20.46 7.98
CA ASN A 270 0.91 20.28 8.56
C ASN A 270 -0.21 20.22 7.51
N TYR A 271 0.04 19.55 6.38
CA TYR A 271 -1.00 19.19 5.41
C TYR A 271 -0.61 17.95 4.59
N CYS A 272 -1.58 17.35 3.88
CA CYS A 272 -1.35 16.24 2.96
C CYS A 272 -0.50 16.69 1.77
N SER A 273 0.60 15.99 1.48
CA SER A 273 1.52 16.38 0.41
C SER A 273 1.88 15.21 -0.50
N GLY A 274 2.07 15.51 -1.78
CA GLY A 274 2.54 14.55 -2.78
C GLY A 274 3.27 15.25 -3.92
N PRO A 275 3.94 14.50 -4.80
CA PRO A 275 4.95 15.03 -5.70
C PRO A 275 4.40 15.94 -6.81
N ASN A 276 3.09 15.93 -7.04
CA ASN A 276 2.37 16.80 -7.99
C ASN A 276 1.77 18.06 -7.32
N ALA A 277 2.12 18.35 -6.07
CA ALA A 277 1.66 19.56 -5.41
C ALA A 277 2.21 20.81 -6.12
N LEU A 278 1.39 21.86 -6.21
CA LEU A 278 1.72 23.07 -6.99
C LEU A 278 2.56 24.09 -6.21
N ASP A 279 2.63 23.90 -4.90
CA ASP A 279 3.23 24.77 -3.89
C ASP A 279 4.58 24.24 -3.39
N GLN A 280 5.24 23.35 -4.15
CA GLN A 280 6.56 22.79 -3.83
C GLN A 280 7.73 23.65 -4.29
#